data_AF-A0A7C5S329-F1
#
_entry.id   AF-A0A7C5S329-F1
#
_cell.length_a   1.000
_cell.length_b   1.000
_cell.length_c   1.000
_cell.angle_alpha   90.00
_cell.angle_beta   90.00
_cell.angle_gamma   90.00
#
_symmetry.space_group_name_H-M   'P 1'
#
loop_
_entity.id
_entity.type
_entity.pdbx_description
1 polymer ?
#
loop_
_entity_poly.entity_id
_entity_poly.type
_entity_poly.pdbx_seq_one_letter_code
_entity_poly.pdbx_strand_id
1 'polypeptide(L)'
;MTLNPLIPLGYVILLGVLLAVLAALSELLSARKLGAARLALLVSLRITGVTAVVLLLLNPSRVETFALHGDKPMVAFLLDASRSMATGDYGKEPAGRAVSRLDGGRKLVEYAVKAVPGAFSVRAAMFASGDGLFPFDAVLDDARTARTGIAAALLQLAAEHPSGLLAAFVVTDGIETADGDLDAAASSARLAGFPLYPVLTGGDVFPPN
;
A
#
# COMPACT_ATOMS: atom_id res chain seq x y z
N MET A 1 -3.30 15.88 -18.01
CA MET A 1 -4.35 16.52 -17.20
C MET A 1 -5.57 15.62 -17.27
N THR A 2 -6.03 15.12 -16.13
CA THR A 2 -7.23 14.28 -16.07
C THR A 2 -8.35 15.11 -15.45
N LEU A 3 -9.52 15.12 -16.09
CA LEU A 3 -10.71 15.78 -15.55
C LEU A 3 -11.41 14.75 -14.65
N ASN A 4 -11.46 15.02 -13.35
CA ASN A 4 -12.18 14.17 -12.40
C ASN A 4 -13.31 14.98 -11.75
N PRO A 5 -14.37 15.27 -12.50
CA PRO A 5 -15.43 16.16 -12.03
C PRO A 5 -16.25 15.45 -10.94
N LEU A 6 -16.61 16.19 -9.89
CA LEU A 6 -17.46 15.69 -8.79
C LEU A 6 -18.86 15.24 -9.26
N ILE A 7 -19.28 15.74 -10.42
CA ILE A 7 -20.56 15.48 -11.06
C ILE A 7 -20.27 14.97 -12.48
N PRO A 8 -21.04 14.02 -13.04
CA PRO A 8 -20.80 13.53 -14.39
C PRO A 8 -20.65 14.68 -15.41
N LEU A 9 -19.64 14.58 -16.28
CA LEU A 9 -19.20 15.64 -17.19
C LEU A 9 -20.37 16.26 -17.99
N GLY A 10 -21.33 15.43 -18.41
CA GLY A 10 -22.52 15.88 -19.14
C GLY A 10 -23.36 16.90 -18.37
N TYR A 11 -23.52 16.75 -17.06
CA TYR A 11 -24.28 17.71 -16.23
C TYR A 11 -23.54 19.03 -16.05
N VAL A 12 -22.21 19.00 -15.93
CA VAL A 12 -21.39 20.21 -15.83
C VAL A 12 -21.49 21.03 -17.11
N ILE A 13 -21.40 20.37 -18.27
CA ILE A 13 -21.56 21.02 -19.58
C ILE A 13 -22.98 21.59 -19.72
N LEU A 14 -24.01 20.80 -19.39
CA LEU A 14 -25.41 21.23 -19.43
C LEU A 14 -25.65 22.47 -18.56
N LEU A 15 -25.17 22.47 -17.32
CA LEU A 15 -25.30 23.59 -16.38
C LEU A 15 -24.59 24.84 -16.91
N GLY A 16 -23.37 24.69 -17.43
CA GLY A 16 -22.60 25.80 -18.01
C GLY A 16 -23.31 26.44 -19.20
N VAL A 17 -23.83 25.61 -20.13
CA VAL A 17 -24.60 26.09 -21.29
C VAL A 17 -25.89 26.78 -20.83
N LEU A 18 -26.62 26.20 -19.88
CA LEU A 18 -27.86 26.77 -19.36
C LEU A 18 -27.62 28.15 -18.73
N LEU A 19 -26.58 28.29 -17.90
CA LEU A 19 -26.22 29.56 -17.27
C LEU A 19 -25.81 30.61 -18.30
N ALA A 20 -25.05 30.23 -19.33
CA ALA A 20 -24.64 31.15 -20.40
C ALA A 20 -25.85 31.65 -21.21
N VAL A 21 -26.78 30.76 -21.57
CA VAL A 21 -28.01 31.12 -22.29
C VAL A 21 -28.90 32.04 -21.45
N LEU A 22 -29.11 31.72 -20.17
CA LEU A 22 -29.89 32.56 -19.26
C LEU A 22 -29.27 33.95 -19.07
N ALA A 23 -27.93 34.01 -18.96
CA ALA A 23 -27.20 35.26 -18.87
C ALA A 23 -27.38 36.13 -20.12
N ALA A 24 -27.30 35.54 -21.32
CA ALA A 24 -27.50 36.22 -22.59
C ALA A 24 -28.94 36.70 -22.78
N LEU A 25 -29.93 35.85 -22.46
CA LEU A 25 -31.35 36.19 -22.53
C LEU A 25 -31.72 37.31 -21.55
N SER A 26 -31.19 37.27 -20.32
CA SER A 26 -31.37 38.32 -19.32
C SER A 26 -30.94 39.69 -19.84
N GLU A 27 -29.80 39.75 -20.54
CA GLU A 27 -29.28 40.99 -21.12
C GLU A 27 -30.11 41.43 -22.32
N LEU A 28 -30.44 40.53 -23.24
CA LEU A 28 -31.29 40.84 -24.41
C LEU A 28 -32.66 41.40 -23.99
N LEU A 29 -33.24 40.86 -22.92
CA LEU A 29 -34.51 41.32 -22.36
C LEU A 29 -34.36 42.67 -21.62
N SER A 30 -33.20 42.93 -21.00
CA SER A 30 -32.91 44.17 -20.26
C SER A 30 -32.31 45.29 -21.13
N ALA A 31 -31.87 44.97 -22.35
CA ALA A 31 -31.08 45.81 -23.25
C ALA A 31 -31.79 47.06 -23.78
N ARG A 32 -33.06 47.31 -23.44
CA ARG A 32 -33.88 48.36 -24.07
C ARG A 32 -33.37 49.79 -23.86
N LYS A 33 -32.35 50.04 -23.02
CA LYS A 33 -31.81 51.38 -22.74
C LYS A 33 -30.27 51.50 -22.66
N LEU A 34 -29.52 50.43 -22.96
CA LEU A 34 -28.06 50.43 -22.85
C LEU A 34 -27.39 50.52 -24.23
N GLY A 35 -26.38 51.38 -24.35
CA GLY A 35 -25.56 51.46 -25.57
C GLY A 35 -24.79 50.17 -25.84
N ALA A 36 -24.62 49.82 -27.12
CA ALA A 36 -24.04 48.54 -27.56
C ALA A 36 -22.69 48.20 -26.91
N ALA A 37 -21.83 49.20 -26.66
CA ALA A 37 -20.55 49.00 -25.99
C ALA A 37 -20.69 48.55 -24.53
N ARG A 38 -21.64 49.11 -23.77
CA ARG A 38 -21.92 48.69 -22.39
C ARG A 38 -22.52 47.30 -22.36
N LEU A 39 -23.41 46.99 -23.30
CA LEU A 39 -23.99 45.65 -23.42
C LEU A 39 -22.90 44.61 -23.70
N ALA A 40 -22.00 44.87 -24.67
CA ALA A 40 -20.90 43.97 -24.99
C ALA A 40 -19.97 43.72 -23.78
N LEU A 41 -19.67 44.77 -23.00
CA LEU A 41 -18.85 44.65 -21.79
C LEU A 41 -19.54 43.83 -20.70
N LEU A 42 -20.83 44.04 -20.45
CA LEU A 42 -21.58 43.29 -19.44
C LEU A 42 -21.71 41.81 -19.82
N VAL A 43 -21.99 41.53 -21.09
CA VAL A 43 -22.06 40.17 -21.62
C VAL A 43 -20.71 39.48 -21.50
N SER A 44 -19.60 40.14 -21.86
CA SER A 44 -18.26 39.53 -21.76
C SER A 44 -17.88 39.23 -20.30
N LEU A 45 -18.18 40.14 -19.36
CA LEU A 45 -17.91 39.93 -17.93
C LEU A 45 -18.69 38.72 -17.40
N ARG A 46 -19.97 38.59 -17.78
CA ARG A 46 -20.81 37.46 -17.37
C ARG A 46 -20.33 36.13 -17.95
N ILE A 47 -20.05 36.08 -19.26
CA ILE A 47 -19.52 34.88 -19.91
C ILE A 47 -18.21 34.47 -19.23
N THR A 48 -17.33 35.42 -18.93
CA THR A 48 -16.07 35.18 -18.23
C THR A 48 -16.32 34.61 -16.83
N GLY A 49 -17.26 35.18 -16.07
CA GLY A 49 -17.64 34.68 -14.75
C GLY A 49 -18.20 33.25 -14.79
N VAL A 50 -19.13 32.97 -15.70
CA VAL A 50 -19.68 31.61 -15.89
C VAL A 50 -18.58 30.64 -16.29
N THR A 51 -17.70 31.03 -17.21
CA THR A 51 -16.56 30.21 -17.64
C THR A 51 -15.63 29.91 -16.48
N ALA A 52 -15.32 30.89 -15.63
CA ALA A 52 -14.50 30.69 -14.44
C ALA A 52 -15.13 29.71 -13.45
N VAL A 53 -16.44 29.80 -13.21
CA VAL A 53 -17.17 28.85 -12.35
C VAL A 53 -17.13 27.44 -12.95
N VAL A 54 -17.33 27.29 -14.25
CA VAL A 54 -17.25 25.99 -14.94
C VAL A 54 -15.84 25.41 -14.85
N LEU A 55 -14.79 26.22 -15.03
CA LEU A 55 -13.40 25.78 -14.88
C LEU A 55 -13.08 25.35 -13.45
N LEU A 56 -13.62 26.05 -12.44
CA LEU A 56 -13.52 25.63 -11.05
C LEU A 56 -14.23 24.30 -10.80
N LEU A 57 -15.44 24.11 -11.35
CA LEU A 57 -16.21 22.87 -11.24
C LEU A 57 -15.57 21.69 -11.97
N LEU A 58 -14.85 21.95 -13.05
CA LEU A 58 -14.05 20.94 -13.75
C LEU A 58 -12.89 20.43 -12.88
N ASN A 59 -12.55 21.16 -11.81
CA ASN A 59 -11.49 20.86 -10.85
C ASN A 59 -10.26 20.29 -11.56
N PRO A 60 -9.55 21.12 -12.36
CA PRO A 60 -8.41 20.67 -13.14
C PRO A 60 -7.34 20.17 -12.18
N SER A 61 -7.32 18.87 -11.94
CA SER A 61 -6.36 18.23 -11.07
C SER A 61 -5.14 17.84 -11.88
N ARG A 62 -3.98 18.30 -11.42
CA ARG A 62 -2.72 17.81 -11.91
C ARG A 62 -2.43 16.52 -11.15
N VAL A 63 -2.66 15.39 -11.80
CA VAL A 63 -2.19 14.10 -11.30
C VAL A 63 -0.67 14.10 -11.49
N GLU A 64 0.05 14.41 -10.43
CA GLU A 64 1.47 14.14 -10.34
C GLU A 64 1.59 12.68 -9.93
N THR A 65 1.85 11.81 -10.92
CA THR A 65 2.35 10.48 -10.64
C THR A 65 3.78 10.66 -10.15
N PHE A 66 3.95 10.67 -8.83
CA PHE A 66 5.27 10.47 -8.24
C PHE A 66 5.71 9.07 -8.68
N ALA A 67 6.58 9.03 -9.69
CA ALA A 67 7.45 7.88 -9.86
C ALA A 67 8.33 7.89 -8.61
N LEU A 68 7.92 7.13 -7.59
CA LEU A 68 8.84 6.64 -6.58
C LEU A 68 10.07 6.15 -7.35
N HIS A 69 11.22 6.74 -7.05
CA HIS A 69 12.44 6.55 -7.81
C HIS A 69 12.70 5.06 -8.01
N GLY A 70 12.72 4.59 -9.25
CA GLY A 70 13.43 3.39 -9.73
C GLY A 70 13.04 2.00 -9.21
N ASP A 71 12.52 1.87 -8.00
CA ASP A 71 12.39 0.59 -7.32
C ASP A 71 10.96 0.09 -7.36
N LYS A 72 10.80 -1.12 -7.89
CA LYS A 72 9.53 -1.85 -7.88
C LYS A 72 9.00 -1.91 -6.44
N PRO A 73 7.69 -1.70 -6.21
CA PRO A 73 7.11 -1.84 -4.88
C PRO A 73 7.52 -3.18 -4.25
N MET A 74 8.00 -3.15 -3.01
CA MET A 74 8.62 -4.29 -2.36
C MET A 74 7.61 -5.06 -1.50
N VAL A 75 7.66 -6.39 -1.56
CA VAL A 75 6.96 -7.27 -0.63
C VAL A 75 8.01 -7.98 0.22
N ALA A 76 7.90 -7.89 1.54
CA ALA A 76 8.79 -8.56 2.47
C ALA A 76 8.16 -9.85 3.02
N PHE A 77 8.94 -10.92 3.08
CA PHE A 77 8.63 -12.16 3.79
C PHE A 77 9.66 -12.36 4.88
N LEU A 78 9.22 -12.35 6.13
CA LEU A 78 10.05 -12.54 7.31
C LEU A 78 9.74 -13.92 7.89
N LEU A 79 10.74 -14.80 7.95
CA LEU A 79 10.61 -16.13 8.53
C LEU A 79 11.27 -16.18 9.92
N ASP A 80 10.47 -16.53 10.92
CA ASP A 80 10.94 -16.79 12.27
C ASP A 80 11.88 -18.00 12.27
N ALA A 81 13.02 -17.84 12.92
CA ALA A 81 14.03 -18.87 13.06
C ALA A 81 14.37 -19.16 14.53
N SER A 82 13.45 -18.82 15.43
CA SER A 82 13.52 -19.16 16.84
C SER A 82 13.51 -20.67 17.09
N ARG A 83 13.85 -21.04 18.33
CA ARG A 83 13.93 -22.43 18.77
C ARG A 83 12.63 -23.22 18.54
N SER A 84 11.47 -22.58 18.70
CA SER A 84 10.18 -23.26 18.58
C SER A 84 9.88 -23.67 17.14
N MET A 85 10.48 -22.99 16.16
CA MET A 85 10.40 -23.32 14.74
C MET A 85 11.13 -24.63 14.38
N ALA A 86 12.05 -25.11 15.23
CA ALA A 86 12.71 -26.41 15.06
C ALA A 86 11.78 -27.61 15.38
N THR A 87 10.57 -27.36 15.89
CA THR A 87 9.61 -28.41 16.25
C THR A 87 9.09 -29.14 15.01
N GLY A 88 9.13 -30.47 15.03
CA GLY A 88 8.74 -31.36 13.93
C GLY A 88 7.25 -31.66 13.83
N ASP A 89 6.39 -30.65 13.86
CA ASP A 89 4.93 -30.82 13.86
C ASP A 89 4.21 -30.06 12.73
N TYR A 90 4.95 -29.56 11.73
CA TYR A 90 4.36 -28.93 10.54
C TYR A 90 3.60 -29.95 9.67
N GLY A 91 4.04 -31.21 9.69
CA GLY A 91 3.47 -32.29 8.90
C GLY A 91 4.43 -33.46 8.77
N LYS A 92 4.09 -34.42 7.90
CA LYS A 92 4.96 -35.55 7.55
C LYS A 92 5.29 -35.52 6.06
N GLU A 93 6.55 -35.73 5.72
CA GLU A 93 6.95 -35.99 4.33
C GLU A 93 6.44 -37.37 3.87
N PRO A 94 6.39 -37.64 2.55
CA PRO A 94 5.99 -38.95 2.01
C PRO A 94 6.79 -40.14 2.59
N ALA A 95 8.02 -39.87 3.05
CA ALA A 95 8.89 -40.83 3.72
C ALA A 95 8.58 -41.03 5.23
N GLY A 96 7.51 -40.41 5.75
CA GLY A 96 7.11 -40.49 7.16
C GLY A 96 7.93 -39.63 8.12
N ARG A 97 8.92 -38.88 7.62
CA ARG A 97 9.74 -37.97 8.44
C ARG A 97 8.93 -36.73 8.84
N ALA A 98 9.00 -36.37 10.12
CA ALA A 98 8.46 -35.13 10.65
C ALA A 98 9.14 -33.92 10.00
N VAL A 99 8.35 -32.98 9.49
CA VAL A 99 8.82 -31.70 8.92
C VAL A 99 8.85 -30.66 10.03
N SER A 100 9.97 -29.95 10.16
CA SER A 100 10.05 -28.84 11.12
C SER A 100 9.18 -27.66 10.67
N ARG A 101 8.64 -26.87 11.61
CA ARG A 101 7.92 -25.62 11.29
C ARG A 101 8.79 -24.69 10.45
N LEU A 102 10.09 -24.65 10.71
CA LEU A 102 11.07 -23.89 9.94
C LEU A 102 11.14 -24.36 8.48
N ASP A 103 11.23 -25.67 8.25
CA ASP A 103 11.26 -26.24 6.88
C ASP A 103 9.94 -25.99 6.14
N GLY A 104 8.81 -26.12 6.85
CA GLY A 104 7.49 -25.82 6.32
C GLY A 104 7.33 -24.34 5.97
N GLY A 105 7.71 -23.45 6.87
CA GLY A 105 7.73 -22.00 6.66
C GLY A 105 8.67 -21.60 5.52
N ARG A 106 9.83 -22.25 5.38
CA ARG A 106 10.74 -22.04 4.26
C ARG A 106 10.09 -22.39 2.92
N LYS A 107 9.48 -23.58 2.83
CA LYS A 107 8.72 -24.00 1.63
C LYS A 107 7.58 -23.04 1.31
N LEU A 108 6.86 -22.56 2.33
CA LEU A 108 5.78 -21.58 2.19
C LEU A 108 6.29 -20.24 1.62
N VAL A 109 7.38 -19.70 2.19
CA VAL A 109 7.99 -18.47 1.70
C VAL A 109 8.51 -18.64 0.27
N GLU A 110 9.19 -19.75 -0.04
CA GLU A 110 9.65 -20.03 -1.41
C GLU A 110 8.50 -20.09 -2.42
N TYR A 111 7.38 -20.71 -2.04
CA TYR A 111 6.17 -20.72 -2.86
C TYR A 111 5.60 -19.31 -3.03
N ALA A 112 5.48 -18.56 -1.94
CA ALA A 112 4.95 -17.20 -1.95
C ALA A 112 5.81 -16.26 -2.80
N VAL A 113 7.14 -16.29 -2.67
CA VAL A 113 8.10 -15.51 -3.47
C VAL A 113 7.90 -15.78 -4.97
N LYS A 114 7.71 -17.05 -5.37
CA LYS A 114 7.45 -17.42 -6.77
C LYS A 114 6.06 -17.00 -7.27
N ALA A 115 5.09 -16.90 -6.37
CA ALA A 115 3.73 -16.45 -6.69
C ALA A 115 3.62 -14.92 -6.82
N VAL A 116 4.57 -14.14 -6.29
CA VAL A 116 4.56 -12.68 -6.44
C VAL A 116 4.79 -12.29 -7.91
N PRO A 117 3.91 -11.45 -8.51
CA PRO A 117 4.11 -10.96 -9.87
C PRO A 117 5.44 -10.20 -10.03
N GLY A 118 6.11 -10.35 -11.18
CA GLY A 118 7.39 -9.68 -11.46
C GLY A 118 7.36 -8.14 -11.50
N ALA A 119 6.19 -7.53 -11.30
CA ALA A 119 6.00 -6.09 -11.10
C ALA A 119 6.45 -5.61 -9.71
N PHE A 120 6.61 -6.53 -8.74
CA PHE A 120 7.06 -6.23 -7.38
C PHE A 120 8.52 -6.67 -7.19
N SER A 121 9.24 -6.00 -6.31
CA SER A 121 10.49 -6.53 -5.74
C SER A 121 10.13 -7.40 -4.54
N VAL A 122 10.91 -8.45 -4.30
CA VAL A 122 10.63 -9.39 -3.20
C VAL A 122 11.85 -9.50 -2.32
N ARG A 123 11.64 -9.35 -1.01
CA ARG A 123 12.66 -9.56 -0.01
C ARG A 123 12.24 -10.69 0.91
N ALA A 124 13.00 -11.78 0.90
CA ALA A 124 12.88 -12.82 1.91
C ALA A 124 14.03 -12.65 2.92
N ALA A 125 13.70 -12.68 4.21
CA ALA A 125 14.67 -12.63 5.29
C ALA A 125 14.23 -13.54 6.43
N MET A 126 15.19 -13.94 7.25
CA MET A 126 14.93 -14.66 8.50
C MET A 126 15.17 -13.73 9.68
N PHE A 127 14.55 -14.02 10.82
CA PHE A 127 14.80 -13.29 12.04
C PHE A 127 14.81 -14.22 13.25
N ALA A 128 15.59 -13.80 14.24
CA ALA A 128 15.62 -14.36 15.56
C ALA A 128 16.03 -13.26 16.55
N SER A 129 15.87 -13.49 17.85
CA SER A 129 16.19 -12.50 18.87
C SER A 129 17.68 -12.12 18.81
N GLY A 130 17.96 -10.82 18.95
CA GLY A 130 19.30 -10.30 19.19
C GLY A 130 19.99 -9.71 17.97
N ASP A 131 19.95 -10.38 16.81
CA ASP A 131 20.79 -9.97 15.66
C ASP A 131 20.02 -9.52 14.41
N GLY A 132 18.72 -9.27 14.56
CA GLY A 132 17.93 -8.60 13.52
C GLY A 132 17.57 -9.49 12.34
N LEU A 133 17.59 -8.92 11.13
CA LEU A 133 17.28 -9.61 9.88
C LEU A 133 18.52 -10.28 9.27
N PHE A 134 18.40 -11.58 8.98
CA PHE A 134 19.42 -12.37 8.29
C PHE A 134 18.99 -12.77 6.88
N PRO A 135 19.93 -13.10 5.98
CA PRO A 135 19.61 -13.68 4.68
C PRO A 135 18.72 -14.92 4.80
N PHE A 136 17.76 -15.07 3.90
CA PHE A 136 16.82 -16.19 3.93
C PHE A 136 17.49 -17.57 3.75
N ASP A 137 18.63 -17.61 3.09
CA ASP A 137 19.45 -18.80 2.84
C ASP A 137 20.53 -19.03 3.91
N ALA A 138 20.57 -18.22 4.97
CA ALA A 138 21.55 -18.38 6.04
C ALA A 138 21.39 -19.73 6.75
N VAL A 139 22.52 -20.41 6.95
CA VAL A 139 22.61 -21.60 7.81
C VAL A 139 22.69 -21.12 9.25
N LEU A 140 21.67 -21.43 10.05
CA LEU A 140 21.63 -21.06 11.46
C LEU A 140 22.17 -22.22 12.29
N ASP A 141 23.46 -22.15 12.63
CA ASP A 141 24.13 -23.15 13.46
C ASP A 141 23.58 -23.18 14.91
N ASP A 142 23.00 -22.08 15.38
CA ASP A 142 22.61 -21.88 16.79
C ASP A 142 21.11 -21.65 17.04
N ALA A 143 20.24 -22.06 16.09
CA ALA A 143 18.78 -21.92 16.18
C ALA A 143 18.15 -22.52 17.46
N ARG A 144 18.91 -23.35 18.21
CA ARG A 144 18.45 -24.04 19.42
C ARG A 144 18.34 -23.15 20.65
N THR A 145 18.99 -21.99 20.68
CA THR A 145 18.94 -21.04 21.82
C THR A 145 18.18 -19.76 21.50
N ALA A 146 17.84 -19.55 20.23
CA ALA A 146 17.26 -18.32 19.74
C ALA A 146 15.82 -18.12 20.21
N ARG A 147 15.54 -16.92 20.73
CA ARG A 147 14.18 -16.43 21.04
C ARG A 147 13.54 -15.78 19.81
N THR A 148 12.25 -15.53 19.85
CA THR A 148 11.47 -14.85 18.80
C THR A 148 11.56 -13.34 18.99
N GLY A 149 12.09 -12.62 17.99
CA GLY A 149 12.31 -11.17 18.02
C GLY A 149 11.61 -10.42 16.88
N ILE A 150 10.29 -10.54 16.80
CA ILE A 150 9.41 -9.88 15.81
C ILE A 150 9.56 -8.36 15.89
N ALA A 151 9.57 -7.78 17.10
CA ALA A 151 9.61 -6.33 17.26
C ALA A 151 10.88 -5.73 16.63
N ALA A 152 12.04 -6.34 16.93
CA ALA A 152 13.33 -5.91 16.38
C ALA A 152 13.37 -6.09 14.84
N ALA A 153 12.87 -7.21 14.34
CA ALA A 153 12.81 -7.49 12.90
C ALA A 153 11.96 -6.46 12.14
N LEU A 154 10.81 -6.09 12.70
CA LEU A 154 9.91 -5.10 12.10
C LEU A 154 10.49 -3.69 12.14
N LEU A 155 11.10 -3.29 13.26
CA LEU A 155 11.77 -2.00 13.38
C LEU A 155 12.94 -1.88 12.39
N GLN A 156 13.73 -2.94 12.24
CA GLN A 156 14.80 -2.97 11.25
C GLN A 156 14.25 -2.92 9.83
N LEU A 157 13.20 -3.68 9.52
CA LEU A 157 12.57 -3.65 8.19
C LEU A 157 12.07 -2.25 7.83
N ALA A 158 11.41 -1.57 8.78
CA ALA A 158 10.92 -0.21 8.60
C ALA A 158 12.06 0.81 8.44
N ALA A 159 13.17 0.63 9.17
CA ALA A 159 14.35 1.49 9.06
C ALA A 159 15.10 1.32 7.73
N GLU A 160 15.19 0.08 7.22
CA GLU A 160 15.85 -0.21 5.94
C GLU A 160 15.00 0.21 4.74
N HIS A 161 13.67 0.21 4.87
CA HIS A 161 12.73 0.53 3.80
C HIS A 161 11.74 1.62 4.22
N PRO A 162 12.20 2.87 4.44
CA PRO A 162 11.35 3.97 4.88
C PRO A 162 10.26 4.34 3.85
N SER A 163 10.44 3.92 2.59
CA SER A 163 9.46 4.07 1.51
C SER A 163 9.59 2.92 0.52
N GLY A 164 8.49 2.50 -0.09
CA GLY A 164 8.49 1.48 -1.15
C GLY A 164 8.12 0.07 -0.69
N LEU A 165 8.04 -0.19 0.62
CA LEU A 165 7.49 -1.43 1.17
C LEU A 165 5.96 -1.41 1.05
N LEU A 166 5.40 -2.35 0.29
CA LEU A 166 3.97 -2.49 0.05
C LEU A 166 3.28 -3.35 1.11
N ALA A 167 3.95 -4.38 1.61
CA ALA A 167 3.43 -5.31 2.60
C ALA A 167 4.57 -6.12 3.22
N ALA A 168 4.42 -6.52 4.48
CA ALA A 168 5.30 -7.50 5.12
C ALA A 168 4.49 -8.70 5.66
N PHE A 169 4.92 -9.89 5.28
CA PHE A 169 4.38 -11.17 5.76
C PHE A 169 5.32 -11.74 6.82
N VAL A 170 4.81 -11.98 8.02
CA VAL A 170 5.61 -12.50 9.14
C VAL A 170 5.20 -13.95 9.39
N VAL A 171 6.05 -14.89 9.00
CA VAL A 171 5.86 -16.33 9.17
C VAL A 171 6.47 -16.75 10.52
N THR A 172 5.63 -17.06 11.51
CA THR A 172 6.06 -17.36 12.89
C THR A 172 5.10 -18.34 13.55
N ASP A 173 5.52 -19.00 14.63
CA ASP A 173 4.64 -19.82 15.47
C ASP A 173 4.02 -19.06 16.67
N GLY A 174 4.27 -17.75 16.77
CA GLY A 174 3.26 -16.81 17.27
C GLY A 174 3.51 -16.14 18.61
N ILE A 175 4.71 -16.21 19.21
CA ILE A 175 4.97 -15.54 20.49
C ILE A 175 6.27 -14.75 20.43
N GLU A 176 6.18 -13.43 20.61
CA GLU A 176 7.35 -12.60 20.93
C GLU A 176 7.92 -13.04 22.27
N THR A 177 9.16 -13.54 22.26
CA THR A 177 9.83 -14.01 23.47
C THR A 177 11.12 -13.23 23.75
N ALA A 178 11.53 -12.36 22.85
CA ALA A 178 12.47 -11.28 23.13
C ALA A 178 11.77 -10.16 23.91
N ASP A 179 12.54 -9.37 24.66
CA ASP A 179 12.04 -8.22 25.45
C ASP A 179 11.65 -7.02 24.56
N GLY A 180 11.03 -7.27 23.40
CA GLY A 180 10.66 -6.29 22.39
C GLY A 180 9.29 -5.66 22.63
N ASP A 181 9.17 -4.37 22.29
CA ASP A 181 7.90 -3.64 22.31
C ASP A 181 7.16 -3.81 20.97
N LEU A 182 6.18 -4.71 20.96
CA LEU A 182 5.35 -4.98 19.77
C LEU A 182 4.46 -3.79 19.38
N ASP A 183 4.01 -2.98 20.33
CA ASP A 183 3.18 -1.81 20.06
C ASP A 183 3.99 -0.71 19.37
N ALA A 184 5.24 -0.52 19.81
CA ALA A 184 6.19 0.36 19.13
C ALA A 184 6.52 -0.13 17.72
N ALA A 185 6.73 -1.44 17.53
CA ALA A 185 6.99 -2.03 16.22
C ALA A 185 5.79 -1.90 15.27
N ALA A 186 4.57 -2.16 15.75
CA ALA A 186 3.34 -1.99 14.97
C ALA A 186 3.10 -0.52 14.61
N SER A 187 3.36 0.40 15.54
CA SER A 187 3.28 1.85 15.31
C SER A 187 4.30 2.29 14.26
N SER A 188 5.52 1.76 14.31
CA SER A 188 6.57 2.02 13.32
C SER A 188 6.17 1.54 11.93
N ALA A 189 5.66 0.31 11.80
CA ALA A 189 5.16 -0.23 10.53
C ALA A 189 4.01 0.62 9.96
N ARG A 190 3.08 1.08 10.82
CA ARG A 190 2.00 1.98 10.44
C ARG A 190 2.51 3.34 9.94
N LEU A 191 3.52 3.90 10.59
CA LEU A 191 4.15 5.16 10.17
C LEU A 191 4.92 5.00 8.86
N ALA A 192 5.57 3.86 8.65
CA ALA A 192 6.22 3.50 7.39
C ALA A 192 5.22 3.15 6.26
N GLY A 193 3.93 3.04 6.58
CA GLY A 193 2.85 2.96 5.59
C GLY A 193 2.63 1.58 4.99
N PHE A 194 3.10 0.50 5.63
CA PHE A 194 2.89 -0.86 5.14
C PHE A 194 2.02 -1.71 6.10
N PRO A 195 1.08 -2.51 5.56
CA PRO A 195 0.35 -3.51 6.32
C PRO A 195 1.25 -4.70 6.72
N LEU A 196 0.97 -5.25 7.91
CA LEU A 196 1.58 -6.46 8.45
C LEU A 196 0.59 -7.63 8.34
N TYR A 197 1.07 -8.76 7.80
CA TYR A 197 0.29 -9.99 7.67
C TYR A 197 0.97 -11.13 8.44
N PRO A 198 0.48 -11.49 9.64
CA PRO A 198 0.99 -12.65 10.35
C PRO A 198 0.55 -13.94 9.64
N VAL A 199 1.47 -14.87 9.48
CA VAL A 199 1.25 -16.19 8.90
C VAL A 199 1.73 -17.22 9.91
N LEU A 200 0.78 -17.94 10.51
CA LEU A 200 1.08 -18.82 11.62
C LEU A 200 1.54 -20.19 11.12
N THR A 201 2.69 -20.65 11.63
CA THR A 201 3.22 -22.00 11.37
C THR A 201 3.20 -22.81 12.65
N GLY A 202 2.29 -23.78 12.74
CA GLY A 202 2.10 -24.61 13.94
C GLY A 202 0.61 -24.82 14.21
N GLY A 203 0.20 -26.07 14.41
CA GLY A 203 -1.21 -26.47 14.44
C GLY A 203 -1.75 -26.88 13.06
N ASP A 204 -2.97 -27.42 13.02
CA ASP A 204 -3.64 -27.88 11.79
C ASP A 204 -3.97 -26.70 10.86
N VAL A 205 -2.99 -26.17 10.14
CA VAL A 205 -3.20 -25.18 9.08
C VAL A 205 -2.56 -25.69 7.80
N PHE A 206 -3.36 -26.43 7.03
CA PHE A 206 -3.00 -26.85 5.68
C PHE A 206 -3.14 -25.65 4.72
N PRO A 207 -2.14 -25.35 3.88
CA PRO A 207 -2.39 -24.54 2.69
C PRO A 207 -3.41 -25.26 1.79
N PRO A 208 -4.33 -24.55 1.12
CA PRO A 208 -5.24 -25.17 0.17
C PRO A 208 -4.43 -25.84 -0.95
N ASN A 209 -4.75 -27.11 -1.21
CA ASN A 209 -4.24 -27.87 -2.36
C ASN A 209 -4.57 -27.19 -3.69
#